data_AF-A0A519ZZN9-F1
#
_entry.id   AF-A0A519ZZN9-F1
#
_cell.length_a   1.000
_cell.length_b   1.000
_cell.length_c   1.000
_cell.angle_alpha   90.00
_cell.angle_beta   90.00
_cell.angle_gamma   90.00
#
_symmetry.space_group_name_H-M   'P 1'
#
loop_
_entity.id
_entity.type
_entity.pdbx_description
1 polymer ?
#
loop_
_entity_poly.entity_id
_entity_poly.type
_entity_poly.pdbx_seq_one_letter_code
_entity_poly.pdbx_strand_id
1 'polypeptide(L)' 'MAKILQIETATSVCSVALSIDGETKFIKEEIGQNLHASKLTLFIEQIIKTASLSYS' A
#
# COMPACT_ATOMS: atom_id res chain seq x y z
N MET A 1 4.78 6.26 17.83
CA MET A 1 4.55 6.61 16.42
C MET A 1 3.87 5.45 15.75
N ALA A 2 2.59 5.57 15.43
CA ALA A 2 1.84 4.47 14.82
C ALA A 2 2.08 4.49 13.31
N LYS A 3 2.43 3.35 12.73
CA LYS A 3 2.58 3.14 11.28
C LYS A 3 1.57 2.07 10.88
N ILE A 4 0.60 2.42 10.05
CA ILE A 4 -0.49 1.52 9.67
C ILE A 4 -0.45 1.34 8.15
N LEU A 5 -0.19 0.11 7.72
CA LEU A 5 -0.30 -0.29 6.32
C LEU A 5 -1.76 -0.68 6.04
N GLN A 6 -2.36 -0.03 5.06
CA GLN A 6 -3.75 -0.22 4.67
C GLN A 6 -3.78 -0.89 3.29
N ILE A 7 -4.64 -1.89 3.12
CA ILE A 7 -4.76 -2.67 1.89
C ILE A 7 -6.25 -2.76 1.55
N GLU A 8 -6.60 -2.43 0.31
CA GLU A 8 -7.96 -2.54 -0.20
C GLU A 8 -7.94 -3.20 -1.59
N THR A 9 -8.67 -4.31 -1.72
CA THR A 9 -8.65 -5.23 -2.85
C THR A 9 -10.02 -5.79 -3.26
N ALA A 10 -11.10 -5.32 -2.63
CA ALA A 10 -12.45 -5.84 -2.82
C ALA A 10 -13.12 -5.37 -4.13
N THR A 11 -12.50 -4.43 -4.83
CA THR A 11 -13.04 -3.84 -6.08
C THR A 11 -12.12 -4.09 -7.27
N SER A 12 -12.41 -3.49 -8.43
CA SER A 12 -11.47 -3.47 -9.55
C SER A 12 -10.23 -2.60 -9.31
N VAL A 13 -10.18 -1.88 -8.18
CA VAL A 13 -9.03 -1.09 -7.74
C VAL A 13 -8.23 -1.88 -6.72
N CYS A 14 -6.93 -2.02 -6.98
CA CYS A 14 -5.95 -2.50 -6.00
C CYS A 14 -5.25 -1.30 -5.39
N SER A 15 -5.37 -1.11 -4.08
CA SER A 15 -4.72 0.01 -3.38
C SER A 15 -3.96 -0.42 -2.13
N VAL A 16 -2.87 0.28 -1.88
CA VAL A 16 -2.06 0.19 -0.66
C VAL A 16 -1.78 1.60 -0.19
N ALA A 17 -1.91 1.85 1.11
CA ALA A 17 -1.58 3.14 1.71
C ALA A 17 -0.79 2.96 3.01
N LEU A 18 -0.02 3.97 3.39
CA LEU A 18 0.67 4.02 4.67
C LEU A 18 0.29 5.30 5.42
N SER A 19 -0.31 5.11 6.59
CA SER A 19 -0.59 6.16 7.54
C SER A 19 0.49 6.24 8.60
N ILE A 20 0.92 7.46 8.92
CA ILE A 20 1.88 7.77 9.99
C ILE A 20 1.21 8.79 10.91
N ASP A 21 1.04 8.42 12.18
CA ASP A 21 0.44 9.28 13.22
C ASP A 21 -0.93 9.85 12.84
N GLY A 22 -1.78 9.00 12.25
CA GLY A 22 -3.17 9.33 11.90
C GLY A 22 -3.33 10.04 10.56
N GLU A 23 -2.24 10.28 9.82
CA GLU A 23 -2.29 10.90 8.49
C GLU A 23 -1.80 9.93 7.41
N THR A 24 -2.58 9.77 6.34
CA THR A 24 -2.18 8.99 5.16
C THR A 24 -1.10 9.74 4.38
N LYS A 25 0.15 9.25 4.43
CA LYS A 25 1.30 9.90 3.80
C LYS A 25 1.63 9.34 2.42
N PHE A 26 1.30 8.07 2.17
CA PHE A 26 1.61 7.38 0.92
C PHE A 26 0.41 6.59 0.46
N ILE A 27 0.12 6.64 -0.84
CA ILE A 27 -0.94 5.86 -1.50
C ILE A 27 -0.39 5.37 -2.84
N LYS A 28 -0.65 4.10 -3.15
CA LYS A 28 -0.41 3.50 -4.45
C LYS A 28 -1.65 2.71 -4.84
N GLU A 29 -2.28 3.12 -5.93
CA GLU A 29 -3.47 2.45 -6.44
C GLU A 29 -3.45 2.32 -7.96
N GLU A 30 -4.13 1.29 -8.47
CA GLU A 30 -4.30 1.02 -9.89
C GLU A 30 -5.61 0.27 -10.13
N ILE A 31 -6.27 0.54 -11.27
CA ILE A 31 -7.50 -0.14 -11.70
C ILE A 31 -7.19 -1.20 -12.75
N GLY A 32 -7.73 -2.41 -12.58
CA GLY A 32 -7.49 -3.50 -13.51
C GLY A 32 -7.93 -4.86 -12.98
N GLN A 33 -7.92 -5.87 -13.86
CA GLN A 33 -8.26 -7.24 -13.47
C GLN A 33 -7.07 -7.94 -12.82
N ASN A 34 -7.34 -8.69 -11.74
CA ASN A 34 -6.35 -9.54 -11.06
C ASN A 34 -5.08 -8.81 -10.58
N LEU A 35 -5.15 -7.49 -10.35
CA LEU A 35 -4.02 -6.70 -9.88
C LEU A 35 -3.56 -7.13 -8.48
N HIS A 36 -4.47 -7.55 -7.61
CA HIS A 36 -4.13 -8.05 -6.27
C HIS A 36 -3.14 -9.21 -6.29
N ALA A 37 -3.25 -10.09 -7.28
CA ALA A 37 -2.35 -11.23 -7.43
C ALA A 37 -0.97 -10.83 -7.98
N SER A 38 -0.91 -9.82 -8.85
CA SER A 38 0.31 -9.46 -9.59
C SER A 38 1.04 -8.23 -9.07
N LYS A 39 0.37 -7.35 -8.32
CA LYS A 39 0.86 -6.02 -7.93
C LYS A 39 0.85 -5.74 -6.44
N LEU A 40 0.03 -6.43 -5.64
CA LEU A 40 -0.16 -6.08 -4.22
C LEU A 40 1.18 -6.00 -3.46
N THR A 41 2.00 -7.05 -3.54
CA THR A 41 3.31 -7.09 -2.87
C THR A 41 4.28 -6.05 -3.43
N LEU A 42 4.20 -5.74 -4.74
CA LEU A 42 5.01 -4.69 -5.35
C LEU A 42 4.61 -3.29 -4.88
N PHE A 43 3.32 -3.03 -4.68
CA PHE A 43 2.83 -1.77 -4.14
C PHE A 43 3.22 -1.57 -2.68
N ILE A 44 3.13 -2.64 -1.87
CA ILE A 44 3.62 -2.63 -0.49
C ILE A 44 5.12 -2.31 -0.49
N GLU A 45 5.90 -3.02 -1.30
CA GLU A 45 7.35 -2.82 -1.38
C GLU A 45 7.72 -1.40 -1.82
N GLN A 46 7.01 -0.83 -2.79
CA GLN A 46 7.19 0.55 -3.22
C GLN A 46 6.96 1.51 -2.06
N ILE A 47 5.84 1.39 -1.35
CA ILE A 47 5.51 2.28 -0.24
C ILE A 47 6.50 2.17 0.91
N ILE A 48 6.89 0.94 1.28
CA ILE A 48 7.87 0.71 2.36
C ILE A 48 9.22 1.35 2.02
N LYS A 49 9.69 1.17 0.77
CA LYS A 49 10.92 1.83 0.28
C LYS A 49 10.81 3.34 0.25
N THR A 50 9.71 3.89 -0.28
CA THR A 50 9.50 5.35 -0.34
C THR A 50 9.43 5.96 1.06
N ALA A 51 8.85 5.25 2.02
CA ALA A 51 8.80 5.68 3.42
C ALA A 51 10.12 5.46 4.19
N SER A 52 11.16 4.92 3.55
CA SER A 52 12.44 4.54 4.20
C SER A 52 12.23 3.62 5.41
N LEU A 53 11.32 2.66 5.28
CA LEU A 53 11.00 1.66 6.30
C LEU A 53 11.55 0.28 5.92
N SER A 54 11.60 -0.61 6.91
CA SER A 54 11.97 -2.02 6.74
C SER A 54 10.93 -2.90 7.44
N TYR A 55 10.77 -4.13 6.95
CA TYR A 55 9.98 -5.16 7.63
C TYR A 55 10.73 -5.63 8.90
N SER A 56 9.98 -5.95 9.95
CA SER A 56 10.48 -6.42 11.25
C SER A 56 10.06 -7.85 11.53
#